data_AF-E2ZLV4-F1
#
_entry.id   AF-E2ZLV4-F1
#
_cell.length_a   1.000
_cell.length_b   1.000
_cell.length_c   1.000
_cell.angle_alpha   90.00
_cell.angle_beta   90.00
_cell.angle_gamma   90.00
#
_symmetry.space_group_name_H-M   'P 1'
#
loop_
_entity.id
_entity.type
_entity.pdbx_description
1 polymer ?
#
loop_
_entity_poly.entity_id
_entity_poly.type
_entity_poly.pdbx_seq_one_letter_code
_entity_poly.pdbx_strand_id
1 'polypeptide(L)'
;MKKYLKAVVSGLCAAALALGCVSGSSARKVLEYGLSDLAAADRETVEQRIAEGQSAADAEAEFLTDDHFEAWYQDICSQLKQYEG
;
A
#
# COMPACT_ATOMS: atom_id res chain seq x y z
N MET A 1 -14.32 19.98 5.57
CA MET A 1 -13.13 19.14 5.83
C MET A 1 -12.80 18.17 4.69
N LYS A 2 -13.78 17.49 4.07
CA LYS A 2 -13.55 16.55 2.93
C LYS A 2 -12.87 17.14 1.68
N LYS A 3 -13.03 18.45 1.42
CA LYS A 3 -12.40 19.16 0.29
C LYS A 3 -10.89 19.35 0.45
N TYR A 4 -10.41 19.51 1.69
CA TYR A 4 -8.99 19.73 1.98
C TYR A 4 -8.20 18.43 1.92
N LEU A 5 -8.82 17.31 2.33
CA LEU A 5 -8.20 15.98 2.26
C LEU A 5 -7.98 15.52 0.82
N LYS A 6 -8.95 15.76 -0.08
CA LYS A 6 -8.82 15.42 -1.50
C LYS A 6 -7.76 16.25 -2.22
N ALA A 7 -7.57 17.52 -1.82
CA ALA A 7 -6.55 18.40 -2.38
C ALA A 7 -5.13 18.02 -1.92
N VAL A 8 -4.95 17.63 -0.65
CA VAL A 8 -3.66 17.16 -0.12
C VAL A 8 -3.23 15.84 -0.76
N VAL A 9 -4.14 14.87 -0.87
CA VAL A 9 -3.86 13.56 -1.51
C VAL A 9 -3.56 13.72 -3.01
N SER A 10 -4.28 14.61 -3.69
CA SER A 10 -4.01 14.92 -5.10
C SER A 10 -2.70 15.68 -5.32
N GLY A 11 -2.27 16.50 -4.35
CA GLY A 11 -1.00 17.23 -4.42
C GLY A 11 0.23 16.35 -4.16
N LEU A 12 0.10 15.37 -3.26
CA LEU A 12 1.17 14.40 -2.97
C LEU A 12 1.46 13.48 -4.18
N CYS A 13 0.43 13.15 -4.96
CA CYS A 13 0.55 12.32 -6.15
C CYS A 13 1.32 13.02 -7.29
N ALA A 14 1.21 14.36 -7.40
CA ALA A 14 1.89 15.12 -8.45
C ALA A 14 3.40 15.28 -8.22
N ALA A 15 3.87 15.29 -6.97
CA ALA A 15 5.30 15.41 -6.65
C ALA A 15 6.09 14.13 -6.98
N ALA A 16 5.46 12.96 -6.89
CA ALA A 16 6.08 11.68 -7.23
C ALA A 16 6.34 11.50 -8.74
N LEU A 17 5.63 12.26 -9.60
CA LEU A 17 5.81 12.21 -11.06
C LEU A 17 7.01 13.03 -11.57
N ALA A 18 7.58 13.94 -10.75
CA ALA A 18 8.62 14.87 -11.21
C ALA A 18 10.08 14.36 -11.06
N LEU A 19 10.31 13.23 -10.38
CA LEU A 19 11.66 12.69 -10.15
C LEU A 19 11.83 11.32 -10.84
N GLY A 20 11.80 11.34 -12.16
CA GLY A 20 12.12 10.19 -13.00
C GLY A 20 13.64 9.99 -13.14
N CYS A 21 14.16 8.90 -12.59
CA CYS A 21 15.37 8.23 -13.09
C CYS A 21 14.98 6.81 -13.51
N VAL A 22 14.95 6.59 -14.83
CA VAL A 22 13.98 5.73 -15.54
C VAL A 22 14.19 4.20 -15.48
N SER A 23 15.22 3.67 -14.81
CA SER A 23 15.36 2.22 -14.59
C SER A 23 15.22 1.81 -13.12
N GLY A 24 15.76 2.60 -12.18
CA GLY A 24 15.52 2.41 -10.74
C GLY A 24 14.13 2.87 -10.29
N SER A 25 13.47 3.75 -11.07
CA SER A 25 12.17 4.32 -10.69
C SER A 25 11.02 3.32 -10.82
N SER A 26 11.04 2.40 -11.78
CA SER A 26 9.94 1.42 -11.94
C SER A 26 9.95 0.35 -10.86
N ALA A 27 11.10 -0.27 -10.59
CA ALA A 27 11.26 -1.21 -9.49
C ALA A 27 10.98 -0.55 -8.12
N ARG A 28 11.46 0.69 -7.93
CA ARG A 28 11.15 1.48 -6.72
C ARG A 28 9.65 1.75 -6.58
N LYS A 29 8.96 2.09 -7.67
CA LYS A 29 7.50 2.31 -7.66
C LYS A 29 6.73 1.05 -7.30
N VAL A 30 7.16 -0.12 -7.75
CA VAL A 30 6.55 -1.41 -7.36
C VAL A 30 6.64 -1.60 -5.84
N LEU A 31 7.81 -1.32 -5.23
CA LEU A 31 7.95 -1.41 -3.78
C LEU A 31 7.10 -0.37 -3.04
N GLU A 32 7.17 0.89 -3.49
CA GLU A 32 6.55 2.03 -2.81
C GLU A 32 5.01 1.98 -2.91
N TYR A 33 4.47 1.75 -4.11
CA TYR A 33 3.03 1.65 -4.30
C TYR A 33 2.48 0.30 -3.88
N GLY A 34 3.21 -0.80 -4.07
CA GLY A 34 2.74 -2.12 -3.65
C GLY A 34 2.46 -2.22 -2.16
N LEU A 35 3.32 -1.66 -1.31
CA LEU A 35 3.06 -1.60 0.14
C LEU A 35 1.94 -0.62 0.49
N SER A 36 1.92 0.56 -0.15
CA SER A 36 0.89 1.58 0.11
C SER A 36 -0.51 1.11 -0.30
N ASP A 37 -0.62 0.40 -1.41
CA ASP A 37 -1.88 -0.11 -1.94
C ASP A 37 -2.40 -1.27 -1.07
N LEU A 38 -1.52 -2.18 -0.64
CA LEU A 38 -1.88 -3.24 0.30
C LEU A 38 -2.37 -2.65 1.63
N ALA A 39 -1.62 -1.74 2.23
CA ALA A 39 -2.02 -1.11 3.50
C ALA A 39 -3.33 -0.31 3.39
N ALA A 40 -3.63 0.25 2.20
CA ALA A 40 -4.91 0.91 1.97
C ALA A 40 -6.07 -0.09 1.90
N ALA A 41 -5.88 -1.23 1.22
CA ALA A 41 -6.87 -2.30 1.14
C ALA A 41 -7.11 -2.98 2.50
N ASP A 42 -6.05 -3.24 3.26
CA ASP A 42 -6.12 -3.79 4.61
C ASP A 42 -6.93 -2.84 5.52
N ARG A 43 -6.63 -1.54 5.48
CA ARG A 43 -7.37 -0.52 6.24
C ARG A 43 -8.84 -0.46 5.86
N GLU A 44 -9.17 -0.53 4.56
CA GLU A 44 -10.58 -0.55 4.11
C GLU A 44 -11.32 -1.74 4.72
N THR A 45 -10.67 -2.91 4.75
CA THR A 45 -11.23 -4.13 5.34
C THR A 45 -11.41 -4.00 6.86
N VAL A 46 -10.42 -3.44 7.57
CA VAL A 46 -10.52 -3.16 9.01
C VAL A 46 -11.65 -2.19 9.31
N GLU A 47 -11.77 -1.09 8.56
CA GLU A 47 -12.83 -0.09 8.73
C GLU A 47 -14.22 -0.71 8.51
N GLN A 48 -14.37 -1.58 7.51
CA GLN A 48 -15.62 -2.31 7.27
C GLN A 48 -15.97 -3.21 8.47
N ARG A 49 -15.03 -4.02 8.95
CA ARG A 49 -15.25 -4.96 10.07
C ARG A 49 -15.62 -4.24 11.37
N ILE A 50 -14.97 -3.11 11.64
CA ILE A 50 -15.31 -2.26 12.79
C ILE A 50 -16.73 -1.69 12.64
N ALA A 51 -17.12 -1.27 11.43
CA ALA A 51 -18.48 -0.81 11.16
C ALA A 51 -19.53 -1.93 11.34
N GLU A 52 -19.15 -3.19 11.11
CA GLU A 52 -19.95 -4.39 11.34
C GLU A 52 -19.96 -4.83 12.83
N GLY A 53 -19.23 -4.14 13.71
CA GLY A 53 -19.24 -4.34 15.15
C GLY A 53 -18.12 -5.23 15.69
N GLN A 54 -17.15 -5.62 14.86
CA GLN A 54 -15.95 -6.32 15.31
C GLN A 54 -15.05 -5.36 16.12
N SER A 55 -14.32 -5.89 17.10
CA SER A 55 -13.34 -5.09 17.83
C SER A 55 -12.18 -4.70 16.91
N ALA A 56 -11.55 -3.54 17.16
CA ALA A 56 -10.39 -3.12 16.37
C ALA A 56 -9.26 -4.16 16.41
N ALA A 57 -8.99 -4.72 17.60
CA ALA A 57 -7.95 -5.74 17.80
C ALA A 57 -8.21 -7.00 16.98
N ASP A 58 -9.45 -7.48 16.92
CA ASP A 58 -9.80 -8.65 16.12
C ASP A 58 -9.83 -8.33 14.62
N ALA A 59 -10.22 -7.11 14.25
CA ALA A 59 -10.30 -6.69 12.86
C ALA A 59 -8.91 -6.54 12.21
N GLU A 60 -7.91 -6.09 12.97
CA GLU A 60 -6.53 -5.92 12.50
C GLU A 60 -5.66 -7.17 12.65
N ALA A 61 -6.07 -8.14 13.48
CA ALA A 61 -5.26 -9.29 13.86
C ALA A 61 -4.67 -10.07 12.67
N GLU A 62 -5.41 -10.22 11.58
CA GLU A 62 -4.94 -10.96 10.39
C GLU A 62 -3.84 -10.20 9.62
N PHE A 63 -3.88 -8.87 9.65
CA PHE A 63 -2.94 -8.01 8.91
C PHE A 63 -1.64 -7.75 9.67
N LEU A 64 -1.61 -8.02 10.99
CA LEU A 64 -0.44 -7.84 11.85
C LEU A 64 0.37 -9.14 12.05
N THR A 65 0.28 -10.06 11.09
CA THR A 65 0.98 -11.35 11.14
C THR A 65 2.22 -11.38 10.26
N ASP A 66 3.21 -12.17 10.66
CA ASP A 66 4.39 -12.45 9.82
C ASP A 66 3.99 -13.12 8.50
N ASP A 67 2.96 -13.96 8.50
CA ASP A 67 2.46 -14.63 7.29
C ASP A 67 1.88 -13.64 6.27
N HIS A 68 1.13 -12.62 6.73
CA HIS A 68 0.61 -11.56 5.86
C HIS A 68 1.74 -10.72 5.26
N PHE A 69 2.74 -10.39 6.09
CA PHE A 69 3.94 -9.70 5.62
C PHE A 69 4.73 -10.53 4.62
N GLU A 70 4.93 -11.82 4.87
CA GLU A 70 5.66 -12.73 3.99
C GLU A 70 4.93 -12.92 2.65
N ALA A 71 3.59 -13.00 2.66
CA ALA A 71 2.80 -13.06 1.44
C ALA A 71 3.01 -11.82 0.56
N TRP A 72 2.96 -10.63 1.16
CA TRP A 72 3.30 -9.38 0.47
C TRP A 72 4.74 -9.37 -0.05
N TYR A 73 5.70 -9.79 0.78
CA TYR A 73 7.11 -9.82 0.42
C TYR A 73 7.37 -10.73 -0.79
N GLN A 74 6.80 -11.94 -0.80
CA GLN A 74 6.93 -12.88 -1.91
C GLN A 74 6.27 -12.36 -3.19
N ASP A 75 5.11 -11.72 -3.08
CA ASP A 75 4.43 -11.09 -4.22
C ASP A 75 5.30 -9.98 -4.83
N ILE A 76 5.82 -9.07 -3.99
CA ILE A 76 6.74 -8.01 -4.44
C ILE A 76 8.01 -8.58 -5.05
N CYS A 77 8.63 -9.60 -4.44
CA CYS A 77 9.78 -10.29 -5.02
C CYS A 77 9.45 -10.87 -6.40
N SER A 78 8.28 -11.48 -6.57
CA SER A 78 7.81 -12.00 -7.85
C SER A 78 7.66 -10.88 -8.90
N GLN A 79 7.05 -9.75 -8.52
CA GLN A 79 6.90 -8.59 -9.39
C GLN A 79 8.24 -7.94 -9.74
N LEU A 80 9.22 -7.94 -8.84
CA LEU A 80 10.53 -7.32 -9.07
C LEU A 80 11.43 -8.13 -10.01
N LYS A 81 11.24 -9.46 -10.10
CA LYS A 81 12.00 -10.33 -11.02
C LYS A 81 11.96 -9.86 -12.47
N GLN A 82 10.90 -9.16 -12.90
CA GLN A 82 10.81 -8.63 -14.25
C GLN A 82 11.86 -7.54 -14.57
N TYR A 83 12.49 -6.97 -13.54
CA TYR A 83 13.53 -5.96 -13.66
C TYR A 83 14.94 -6.54 -13.46
N GLU A 84 15.06 -7.83 -13.17
CA GLU A 84 16.34 -8.53 -13.09
C GLU A 84 16.85 -8.81 -14.51
N GLY A 85 18.12 -8.46 -14.76
CA GLY A 85 18.82 -8.66 -16.03
C GLY A 85 20.23 -9.18 -15.79
#